data_AF-A0A1X1EEJ4-F1
#
_entry.id   AF-A0A1X1EEJ4-F1
#
_cell.length_a   1.000
_cell.length_b   1.000
_cell.length_c   1.000
_cell.angle_alpha   90.00
_cell.angle_beta   90.00
_cell.angle_gamma   90.00
#
_symmetry.space_group_name_H-M   'P 1'
#
loop_
_entity.id
_entity.type
_entity.pdbx_description
1 polymer ?
#
loop_
_entity_poly.entity_id
_entity_poly.type
_entity_poly.pdbx_seq_one_letter_code
_entity_poly.pdbx_strand_id
1 'polypeptide(L)'
;MSIVREEIHNVLSDGFWYSSTDILDAVCKKTGASRVQVNSALHTMSGSGEIIKEREETGARHCRFRIGKEKFAFGRSANISMFDTLLKSVRAA
;
A
#
# COMPACT_ATOMS: atom_id res chain seq x y z
N MET A 1 8.91 -5.59 -11.35
CA MET A 1 7.70 -5.26 -10.57
C MET A 1 6.71 -4.58 -11.51
N SER A 2 5.39 -4.72 -11.28
CA SER A 2 4.37 -4.05 -12.12
C SER A 2 4.16 -2.63 -11.62
N ILE A 3 4.15 -1.64 -12.53
CA ILE A 3 3.98 -0.20 -12.21
C ILE A 3 2.76 0.04 -11.31
N VAL A 4 1.68 -0.73 -11.52
CA VAL A 4 0.45 -0.66 -10.71
C VAL A 4 0.70 -1.09 -9.26
N ARG A 5 1.49 -2.14 -9.03
CA ARG A 5 1.78 -2.62 -7.66
C ARG A 5 2.66 -1.64 -6.90
N GLU A 6 3.67 -1.07 -7.56
CA GLU A 6 4.52 -0.04 -6.96
C GLU A 6 3.70 1.18 -6.56
N GLU A 7 2.77 1.62 -7.43
CA GLU A 7 1.96 2.77 -7.10
C GLU A 7 0.94 2.50 -6.00
N ILE A 8 0.37 1.28 -5.92
CA ILE A 8 -0.46 0.87 -4.77
C ILE A 8 0.36 0.93 -3.47
N HIS A 9 1.62 0.46 -3.49
CA HIS A 9 2.52 0.56 -2.34
C HIS A 9 2.81 2.01 -1.98
N ASN A 10 3.05 2.88 -2.96
CA ASN A 10 3.27 4.32 -2.72
C ASN A 10 2.05 4.97 -2.05
N VAL A 11 0.84 4.68 -2.53
CA VAL A 11 -0.41 5.21 -1.96
C VAL A 11 -0.64 4.73 -0.52
N LEU A 12 -0.32 3.48 -0.21
CA LEU A 12 -0.52 2.88 1.11
C LEU A 12 0.70 3.00 2.05
N SER A 13 1.77 3.67 1.61
CA SER A 13 3.07 3.71 2.31
C SER A 13 3.04 4.45 3.64
N ASP A 14 2.06 5.32 3.83
CA ASP A 14 1.79 6.06 5.07
C ASP A 14 1.15 5.20 6.17
N GLY A 15 0.72 3.98 5.84
CA GLY A 15 0.11 3.03 6.75
C GLY A 15 -1.34 3.34 7.13
N PHE A 16 -1.97 4.35 6.50
CA PHE A 16 -3.37 4.67 6.74
C PHE A 16 -4.31 3.71 5.99
N TRP A 17 -5.57 3.72 6.39
CA TRP A 17 -6.62 2.99 5.72
C TRP A 17 -7.19 3.83 4.58
N TYR A 18 -7.24 3.25 3.39
CA TYR A 18 -7.82 3.87 2.20
C TYR A 18 -8.96 3.04 1.65
N SER A 19 -10.00 3.73 1.18
CA SER A 19 -11.11 3.06 0.50
C SER A 19 -10.65 2.50 -0.85
N SER A 20 -11.32 1.45 -1.33
CA SER A 20 -11.10 0.91 -2.68
C SER A 20 -11.19 2.00 -3.75
N THR A 21 -12.15 2.93 -3.61
CA THR A 21 -12.38 4.01 -4.56
C THR A 21 -11.23 5.01 -4.62
N ASP A 22 -10.67 5.39 -3.48
CA ASP A 22 -9.56 6.35 -3.42
C ASP A 22 -8.29 5.77 -4.05
N ILE A 23 -8.00 4.49 -3.78
CA ILE A 23 -6.86 3.79 -4.37
C ILE A 23 -7.04 3.65 -5.87
N LEU A 24 -8.24 3.24 -6.32
CA LEU A 24 -8.54 3.10 -7.74
C LEU A 24 -8.36 4.43 -8.47
N ASP A 25 -8.89 5.54 -7.94
CA ASP A 25 -8.77 6.84 -8.58
C ASP A 25 -7.30 7.30 -8.66
N ALA A 26 -6.58 7.26 -7.53
CA ALA A 26 -5.18 7.69 -7.47
C ALA A 26 -4.26 6.87 -8.38
N VAL A 27 -4.39 5.53 -8.34
CA VAL A 27 -3.54 4.62 -9.11
C VAL A 27 -3.91 4.65 -10.59
N CYS A 28 -5.20 4.65 -10.96
CA CYS A 28 -5.61 4.77 -12.36
C CYS A 28 -5.13 6.10 -12.96
N LYS A 29 -5.24 7.21 -12.22
CA LYS A 29 -4.81 8.53 -12.69
C LYS A 29 -3.30 8.61 -12.93
N LYS A 30 -2.49 7.97 -12.09
CA LYS A 30 -1.02 7.99 -12.23
C LYS A 30 -0.48 6.97 -13.24
N THR A 31 -1.05 5.78 -13.27
CA THR A 31 -0.52 4.67 -14.09
C THR A 31 -1.20 4.53 -15.45
N GLY A 32 -2.36 5.17 -15.64
CA GLY A 32 -3.20 4.97 -16.83
C GLY A 32 -3.85 3.59 -16.90
N ALA A 33 -3.68 2.75 -15.88
CA ALA A 33 -4.23 1.39 -15.86
C ALA A 33 -5.75 1.39 -15.67
N SER A 34 -6.41 0.36 -16.20
CA SER A 34 -7.85 0.18 -16.02
C SER A 34 -8.18 -0.18 -14.55
N ARG A 35 -9.37 0.21 -14.09
CA ARG A 35 -9.86 -0.15 -12.74
C ARG A 35 -9.85 -1.66 -12.49
N VAL A 36 -10.08 -2.46 -13.54
CA VAL A 36 -10.04 -3.93 -13.48
C VAL A 36 -8.63 -4.44 -13.15
N GLN A 37 -7.60 -3.86 -13.79
CA GLN A 37 -6.20 -4.22 -13.53
C GLN A 37 -5.78 -3.83 -12.11
N VAL A 38 -6.14 -2.63 -11.65
CA VAL A 38 -5.83 -2.16 -10.30
C VAL A 38 -6.54 -3.02 -9.25
N ASN A 39 -7.82 -3.35 -9.46
CA ASN A 39 -8.56 -4.22 -8.54
C ASN A 39 -7.98 -5.65 -8.49
N SER A 40 -7.59 -6.21 -9.64
CA SER A 40 -6.90 -7.50 -9.70
C SER A 40 -5.57 -7.48 -8.94
N ALA A 41 -4.81 -6.38 -9.05
CA ALA A 41 -3.58 -6.18 -8.29
C ALA A 41 -3.85 -6.11 -6.78
N LEU A 42 -4.86 -5.36 -6.33
CA LEU A 42 -5.28 -5.29 -4.92
C LEU A 42 -5.65 -6.68 -4.37
N HIS A 43 -6.42 -7.45 -5.12
CA HIS A 43 -6.77 -8.82 -4.73
C HIS A 43 -5.54 -9.72 -4.63
N THR A 44 -4.59 -9.58 -5.55
CA THR A 44 -3.34 -10.36 -5.55
C THR A 44 -2.45 -9.99 -4.36
N MET A 45 -2.27 -8.69 -4.11
CA MET A 45 -1.48 -8.15 -2.99
C MET A 45 -2.12 -8.47 -1.64
N SER A 46 -3.45 -8.52 -1.58
CA SER A 46 -4.16 -8.97 -0.38
C SER A 46 -3.99 -10.48 -0.16
N GLY A 47 -4.00 -11.28 -1.23
CA GLY A 47 -3.75 -12.72 -1.17
C GLY A 47 -2.32 -13.09 -0.75
N SER A 48 -1.32 -12.28 -1.15
CA SER A 48 0.07 -12.44 -0.70
C SER A 48 0.32 -11.92 0.72
N GLY A 49 -0.63 -11.20 1.30
CA GLY A 49 -0.49 -10.57 2.62
C GLY A 49 0.36 -9.30 2.63
N GLU A 50 0.64 -8.73 1.47
CA GLU A 50 1.31 -7.43 1.30
C GLU A 50 0.45 -6.27 1.80
N ILE A 51 -0.86 -6.39 1.60
CA ILE A 51 -1.85 -5.42 2.06
C ILE A 51 -2.94 -6.14 2.84
N ILE A 52 -3.48 -5.46 3.85
CA ILE A 52 -4.61 -5.95 4.62
C ILE A 52 -5.86 -5.35 4.01
N LYS A 53 -6.82 -6.21 3.70
CA LYS A 53 -8.17 -5.84 3.27
C LYS A 53 -9.13 -6.01 4.43
N GLU A 54 -9.94 -5.00 4.70
CA GLU A 54 -11.00 -5.03 5.70
C GLU A 54 -12.29 -4.51 5.09
N ARG A 55 -13.43 -5.07 5.51
CA ARG A 55 -14.74 -4.56 5.10
C ARG A 55 -15.08 -3.34 5.97
N GLU A 56 -15.52 -2.24 5.36
CA GLU A 56 -16.00 -1.09 6.11
C GLU A 56 -17.32 -1.43 6.83
N GLU A 57 -17.46 -0.97 8.08
CA GLU A 57 -18.67 -1.18 8.89
C GLU A 57 -19.89 -0.42 8.34
N THR A 58 -19.68 0.65 7.58
CA THR A 58 -20.72 1.58 7.12
C THR A 58 -21.51 1.12 5.88
N GLY A 59 -21.22 -0.04 5.28
CA GLY A 59 -22.03 -0.53 4.17
C GLY A 59 -21.51 -1.77 3.46
N ALA A 60 -22.44 -2.64 3.06
CA ALA A 60 -22.26 -4.03 2.66
C ALA A 60 -21.27 -4.33 1.50
N ARG A 61 -20.60 -3.34 0.89
CA ARG A 61 -19.73 -3.54 -0.28
C ARG A 61 -18.45 -2.71 -0.30
N HIS A 62 -18.21 -1.85 0.68
CA HIS A 62 -16.99 -1.03 0.70
C HIS A 62 -15.88 -1.75 1.46
N CYS A 63 -14.71 -1.84 0.83
CA CYS A 63 -13.52 -2.41 1.44
C CYS A 63 -12.49 -1.30 1.58
N ARG A 64 -11.82 -1.29 2.73
CA ARG A 64 -10.65 -0.47 3.00
C ARG A 64 -9.39 -1.33 2.98
N PHE A 65 -8.30 -0.74 2.55
CA PHE A 65 -7.00 -1.38 2.45
C PHE A 65 -5.96 -0.58 3.20
N ARG A 66 -4.98 -1.28 3.77
CA ARG A 66 -3.76 -0.69 4.34
C ARG A 66 -2.57 -1.57 4.01
N ILE A 67 -1.35 -1.04 4.17
CA ILE A 67 -0.15 -1.87 4.12
C ILE A 67 -0.21 -2.98 5.17
N GLY A 68 0.09 -4.21 4.76
CA GLY A 68 0.22 -5.35 5.67
C GLY A 68 1.51 -5.24 6.47
N LYS A 69 1.52 -5.76 7.71
CA LYS A 69 2.79 -5.96 8.41
C LYS A 69 3.63 -6.91 7.58
N GLU A 70 4.74 -6.39 7.09
CA GLU A 70 5.65 -7.00 6.12
C GLU A 70 5.76 -8.53 6.28
N LYS A 71 5.13 -9.29 5.38
CA LYS A 71 5.49 -10.69 5.13
C LYS A 71 6.66 -10.82 4.14
N PHE A 72 7.26 -9.71 3.70
CA PHE A 72 8.52 -9.70 2.97
C PHE A 72 9.71 -9.45 3.89
N ALA A 73 9.89 -10.36 4.85
CA ALA A 73 11.19 -10.55 5.46
C ALA A 73 12.14 -11.23 4.46
N PHE A 74 12.58 -10.47 3.45
CA PHE A 74 13.93 -10.56 2.90
C PHE A 74 14.28 -9.17 2.33
N GLY A 75 14.74 -8.27 3.22
CA GLY A 75 15.61 -7.16 2.81
C GLY A 75 15.20 -5.72 3.15
N ARG A 76 13.95 -5.40 3.56
CA ARG A 76 13.56 -4.01 3.88
C ARG A 76 12.62 -3.90 5.09
N SER A 77 13.02 -4.47 6.22
CA SER A 77 12.27 -4.29 7.47
C SER A 77 12.10 -2.82 7.83
N ALA A 78 10.96 -2.46 8.41
CA ALA A 78 10.63 -1.16 9.01
C ALA A 78 11.76 -0.54 9.87
N ASN A 79 12.69 -1.36 10.36
CA ASN A 79 13.93 -0.90 11.00
C ASN A 79 14.76 0.04 10.12
N ILE A 80 14.77 -0.11 8.79
CA ILE A 80 15.52 0.78 7.89
C ILE A 80 14.88 2.16 7.81
N SER A 81 13.55 2.28 7.87
CA SER A 81 12.89 3.60 7.84
C SER A 81 13.12 4.37 9.15
N MET A 82 13.07 3.69 10.30
CA MET A 82 13.50 4.28 11.58
C MET A 82 15.00 4.60 11.61
N PHE A 83 15.83 3.75 11.02
CA PHE A 83 17.27 3.96 10.94
C PHE A 83 17.64 5.15 10.04
N ASP A 84 16.96 5.35 8.91
CA ASP A 84 17.16 6.52 8.03
C ASP A 84 16.75 7.81 8.75
N THR A 85 15.67 7.75 9.54
CA THR A 85 15.22 8.87 10.38
C THR A 85 16.23 9.19 11.48
N LEU A 86 16.82 8.17 12.14
CA LEU A 86 17.88 8.34 13.13
C LEU A 86 19.20 8.82 12.51
N LEU A 87 19.55 8.36 11.31
CA LEU A 87 20.74 8.83 10.61
C LEU A 87 20.62 10.30 10.20
N LYS A 88 19.42 10.73 9.78
CA LYS A 88 19.16 12.14 9.47
C LYS A 88 19.28 13.03 10.71
N SER A 89 18.83 12.57 11.87
CA SER A 89 18.92 13.37 13.11
C SER A 89 20.36 13.53 13.61
N VAL A 90 21.22 12.52 13.46
CA VAL A 90 22.64 12.61 13.86
C VAL A 90 23.47 13.45 12.88
N ARG A 91 23.13 13.46 11.58
CA ARG A 91 23.90 14.22 10.57
C ARG A 91 23.58 15.72 10.56
N ALA A 92 22.50 16.13 11.23
CA ALA A 92 22.08 17.52 11.38
C ALA A 92 22.53 18.15 12.71
N ALA A 93 23.28 17.40 13.54
CA ALA A 93 23.95 17.88 14.75
C ALA A 93 25.43 18.16 14.47
#